data_AF-A0A836UFB1-F1
#
_entry.id   AF-A0A836UFB1-F1
#
_cell.length_a   1.000
_cell.length_b   1.000
_cell.length_c   1.000
_cell.angle_alpha   90.00
_cell.angle_beta   90.00
_cell.angle_gamma   90.00
#
_symmetry.space_group_name_H-M   'P 1'
#
loop_
_entity.id
_entity.type
_entity.pdbx_description
1 polymer ?
#
loop_
_entity_poly.entity_id
_entity_poly.type
_entity_poly.pdbx_seq_one_letter_code
_entity_poly.pdbx_strand_id
1 'polypeptide(L)'
;TVLFRHPASTNATLSGLLDVGPFETSGGTGTVRAAGASTTHPFVVTGLSTYRLVVDLADPVTAKATTAGGQSGHPASPNYRRQSELWVQDGYHPLLMDRDEIDAHLAGHLRLQPAEEIQS
;
A
#
# COMPACT_ATOMS: atom_id res chain seq x y z
N THR A 1 -7.49 16.40 -0.66
CA THR A 1 -7.69 14.95 -0.86
C THR A 1 -6.42 14.30 -1.39
N VAL A 2 -6.29 12.99 -1.23
CA VAL A 2 -5.26 12.18 -1.89
C VAL A 2 -5.92 11.36 -3.01
N LEU A 3 -5.34 11.40 -4.20
CA LEU A 3 -5.74 10.60 -5.35
C LEU A 3 -4.50 9.88 -5.87
N PHE A 4 -4.50 8.55 -5.83
CA PHE A 4 -3.46 7.76 -6.47
C PHE A 4 -3.83 7.57 -7.94
N ARG A 5 -3.42 8.53 -8.76
CA ARG A 5 -3.69 8.49 -10.20
C ARG A 5 -2.79 7.46 -10.87
N HIS A 6 -3.40 6.53 -11.60
CA HIS A 6 -2.67 5.54 -12.37
C HIS A 6 -2.11 6.18 -13.67
N PRO A 7 -0.87 5.88 -14.08
CA PRO A 7 -0.25 6.50 -15.26
C PRO A 7 -1.02 6.26 -16.58
N ALA A 8 -1.72 5.13 -16.69
CA ALA A 8 -2.54 4.79 -17.86
C ALA A 8 -3.97 5.37 -17.82
N SER A 9 -4.33 6.16 -16.80
CA SER A 9 -5.64 6.81 -16.69
C SER A 9 -5.75 8.04 -17.60
N THR A 10 -5.82 7.78 -18.90
CA THR A 10 -5.83 8.79 -19.97
C THR A 10 -7.23 9.31 -20.30
N ASN A 11 -8.28 8.62 -19.85
CA ASN A 11 -9.68 9.01 -20.02
C ASN A 11 -10.51 8.64 -18.78
N ALA A 12 -11.75 9.12 -18.72
CA ALA A 12 -12.63 8.94 -17.56
C ALA A 12 -12.92 7.46 -17.23
N THR A 13 -13.08 6.61 -18.24
CA THR A 13 -13.33 5.18 -18.06
C THR A 13 -12.13 4.49 -17.41
N LEU A 14 -10.92 4.76 -17.91
CA LEU A 14 -9.69 4.21 -17.33
C LEU A 14 -9.42 4.78 -15.94
N SER A 15 -9.66 6.07 -15.72
CA SER A 15 -9.61 6.67 -14.38
C SER A 15 -10.50 5.95 -13.38
N GLY A 16 -11.76 5.70 -13.73
CA GLY A 16 -12.70 5.01 -12.83
C GLY A 16 -12.28 3.57 -12.48
N LEU A 17 -11.53 2.91 -13.36
CA LEU A 17 -11.05 1.54 -13.13
C LEU A 17 -9.72 1.49 -12.36
N LEU A 18 -8.80 2.40 -12.71
CA LEU A 18 -7.39 2.30 -12.34
C LEU A 18 -7.02 3.23 -11.18
N ASP A 19 -7.62 4.42 -11.10
CA ASP A 19 -7.31 5.35 -10.02
C ASP A 19 -7.83 4.83 -8.68
N VAL A 20 -7.16 5.22 -7.59
CA VAL A 20 -7.55 4.84 -6.22
C VAL A 20 -7.78 6.12 -5.42
N GLY A 21 -9.03 6.30 -4.96
CA GLY A 21 -9.51 7.55 -4.36
C GLY A 21 -10.40 8.36 -5.33
N PRO A 22 -10.58 9.68 -5.11
CA PRO A 22 -9.91 10.47 -4.09
C PRO A 22 -10.41 10.16 -2.67
N PHE A 23 -9.52 10.28 -1.68
CA PHE A 23 -9.89 10.20 -0.26
C PHE A 23 -9.60 11.53 0.44
N GLU A 24 -10.45 11.88 1.40
CA GLU A 24 -10.15 12.96 2.33
C GLU A 24 -8.93 12.60 3.18
N THR A 25 -8.06 13.57 3.42
CA THR A 25 -6.86 13.36 4.23
C THR A 25 -6.45 14.66 4.91
N SER A 26 -5.92 14.53 6.12
CA SER A 26 -5.21 15.59 6.83
C SER A 26 -3.71 15.56 6.50
N GLY A 27 -2.97 16.49 7.10
CA GLY A 27 -1.52 16.62 6.94
C GLY A 27 -1.14 17.80 6.05
N GLY A 28 0.15 17.89 5.75
CA GLY A 28 0.71 18.98 4.97
C GLY A 28 2.22 18.98 4.97
N THR A 29 2.80 19.86 4.15
CA THR A 29 4.24 20.09 4.11
C THR A 29 4.72 20.53 5.50
N GLY A 30 5.71 19.84 6.05
CA GLY A 30 6.27 20.14 7.38
C GLY A 30 5.48 19.57 8.57
N THR A 31 4.45 18.75 8.35
CA THR A 31 3.74 18.03 9.44
C THR A 31 4.19 16.57 9.51
N VAL A 32 3.96 15.91 10.66
CA VAL A 32 4.28 14.49 10.86
C VAL A 32 3.60 13.60 9.81
N ARG A 33 2.30 13.84 9.58
CA ARG A 33 1.60 13.28 8.42
C ARG A 33 1.97 14.09 7.20
N ALA A 34 3.11 13.77 6.59
CA ALA A 34 3.72 14.49 5.48
C ALA A 34 2.95 14.37 4.15
N ALA A 35 1.64 14.65 4.14
CA ALA A 35 0.76 14.73 2.99
C ALA A 35 0.83 16.13 2.36
N GLY A 36 1.98 16.49 1.80
CA GLY A 36 2.23 17.80 1.20
C GLY A 36 1.32 18.05 -0.01
N ALA A 37 0.74 19.24 -0.09
CA ALA A 37 -0.14 19.65 -1.18
C ALA A 37 0.58 20.52 -2.21
N SER A 38 0.08 20.49 -3.44
CA SER A 38 0.55 21.37 -4.52
C SER A 38 0.33 22.85 -4.17
N THR A 39 1.32 23.67 -4.51
CA THR A 39 1.24 25.14 -4.40
C THR A 39 0.46 25.78 -5.55
N THR A 40 0.38 25.12 -6.71
CA THR A 40 -0.37 25.57 -7.89
C THR A 40 -1.79 25.02 -7.96
N HIS A 41 -2.04 23.85 -7.36
CA HIS A 41 -3.37 23.24 -7.25
C HIS A 41 -3.70 22.97 -5.78
N PRO A 42 -4.26 23.96 -5.06
CA PRO A 42 -4.53 23.84 -3.63
C PRO A 42 -5.29 22.56 -3.28
N PHE A 43 -4.96 21.96 -2.13
CA PHE A 43 -5.60 20.77 -1.57
C PHE A 43 -5.40 19.45 -2.33
N VAL A 44 -4.63 19.44 -3.42
CA VAL A 44 -4.18 18.20 -4.10
C VAL A 44 -2.87 17.73 -3.48
N VAL A 45 -2.90 16.57 -2.81
CA VAL A 45 -1.69 15.95 -2.23
C VAL A 45 -0.76 15.46 -3.34
N THR A 46 0.50 15.87 -3.29
CA THR A 46 1.56 15.50 -4.27
C THR A 46 2.75 14.79 -3.63
N GLY A 47 2.86 14.80 -2.31
CA GLY A 47 3.85 14.03 -1.54
C GLY A 47 3.19 13.42 -0.32
N LEU A 48 3.57 12.18 0.04
CA LEU A 48 2.99 11.44 1.16
C LEU A 48 3.94 10.38 1.70
N SER A 49 3.68 9.90 2.92
CA SER A 49 4.34 8.70 3.46
C SER A 49 3.80 7.46 2.75
N THR A 50 4.60 6.84 1.89
CA THR A 50 4.16 5.64 1.14
C THR A 50 4.04 4.42 2.03
N TYR A 51 4.87 4.33 3.06
CA TYR A 51 4.92 3.23 4.02
C TYR A 51 5.05 3.77 5.44
N ARG A 52 4.40 3.12 6.40
CA ARG A 52 4.51 3.40 7.83
C ARG A 52 4.74 2.09 8.57
N LEU A 53 5.64 2.10 9.54
CA LEU A 53 6.06 0.93 10.31
C LEU A 53 6.22 1.32 11.78
N VAL A 54 5.72 0.47 12.66
CA VAL A 54 5.92 0.56 14.11
C VAL A 54 6.46 -0.78 14.58
N VAL A 55 7.56 -0.74 15.33
CA VAL A 55 8.21 -1.93 15.90
C VAL A 55 8.49 -1.65 17.37
N ASP A 56 8.06 -2.55 18.24
CA ASP A 56 8.59 -2.64 19.59
C ASP A 56 9.88 -3.47 19.53
N LEU A 57 11.01 -2.89 19.91
CA LEU A 57 12.30 -3.59 19.87
C LEU A 57 12.46 -4.62 20.99
N ALA A 58 11.68 -4.52 22.06
CA ALA A 58 11.62 -5.54 23.09
C ALA A 58 10.77 -6.74 22.67
N ASP A 59 9.79 -6.53 21.76
CA ASP A 59 8.91 -7.56 21.23
C ASP A 59 8.59 -7.35 19.72
N PRO A 60 9.54 -7.66 18.81
CA PRO A 60 9.40 -7.37 17.39
C PRO A 60 8.26 -8.10 16.69
N VAL A 61 7.75 -9.21 17.24
CA VAL A 61 6.65 -9.97 16.61
C VAL A 61 5.32 -9.22 16.62
N THR A 62 5.22 -8.16 17.43
CA THR A 62 4.05 -7.27 17.49
C THR A 62 4.10 -6.14 16.46
N ALA A 63 5.10 -6.13 15.57
CA ALA A 63 5.28 -5.09 14.56
C ALA A 63 4.04 -4.91 13.67
N LYS A 64 3.79 -3.67 13.28
CA LYS A 64 2.63 -3.29 12.46
C LYS A 64 3.05 -2.35 11.36
N ALA A 65 2.41 -2.47 10.21
CA ALA A 65 2.69 -1.63 9.06
C ALA A 65 1.44 -1.26 8.29
N THR A 66 1.59 -0.26 7.42
CA THR A 66 0.61 0.04 6.37
C THR A 66 1.32 0.65 5.16
N THR A 67 0.76 0.45 3.98
CA THR A 67 1.13 1.16 2.76
C THR A 67 -0.03 2.00 2.25
N ALA A 68 0.25 3.11 1.56
CA ALA A 68 -0.78 4.03 1.04
C ALA A 68 -1.68 3.42 -0.05
N GLY A 69 -1.23 2.35 -0.71
CA GLY A 69 -1.92 1.67 -1.79
C GLY A 69 -2.31 0.24 -1.45
N GLY A 70 -1.73 -0.69 -2.19
CA GLY A 70 -1.87 -2.12 -1.96
C GLY A 70 -0.56 -2.84 -2.29
N GLN A 71 -0.55 -4.15 -2.08
CA GLN A 71 0.63 -5.01 -2.32
C GLN A 71 0.70 -5.53 -3.75
N SER A 72 -0.26 -5.20 -4.61
CA SER A 72 -0.26 -5.59 -6.03
C SER A 72 -0.30 -4.36 -6.93
N GLY A 73 0.48 -4.38 -8.01
CA GLY A 73 0.36 -3.41 -9.11
C GLY A 73 -0.71 -3.77 -10.15
N HIS A 74 -1.35 -4.93 -10.03
CA HIS A 74 -2.33 -5.40 -11.02
C HIS A 74 -3.75 -4.90 -10.65
N PRO A 75 -4.44 -4.09 -11.47
CA PRO A 75 -5.72 -3.47 -11.10
C PRO A 75 -6.84 -4.44 -10.70
N ALA A 76 -6.85 -5.64 -11.30
CA ALA A 76 -7.81 -6.69 -10.98
C ALA A 76 -7.48 -7.49 -9.70
N SER A 77 -6.31 -7.26 -9.09
CA SER A 77 -5.94 -7.94 -7.85
C SER A 77 -6.77 -7.42 -6.68
N PRO A 78 -7.28 -8.29 -5.79
CA PRO A 78 -7.90 -7.84 -4.54
C PRO A 78 -6.93 -7.10 -3.62
N ASN A 79 -5.63 -7.16 -3.90
CA ASN A 79 -4.57 -6.48 -3.15
C ASN A 79 -4.09 -5.19 -3.83
N TYR A 80 -4.72 -4.72 -4.92
CA TYR A 80 -4.32 -3.50 -5.63
C TYR A 80 -4.52 -2.23 -4.80
N ARG A 81 -5.65 -2.14 -4.09
CA ARG A 81 -6.07 -0.96 -3.31
C ARG A 81 -6.43 -1.28 -1.85
N ARG A 82 -6.11 -2.50 -1.40
CA ARG A 82 -6.59 -3.07 -0.13
C ARG A 82 -6.23 -2.25 1.10
N GLN A 83 -5.07 -1.60 1.12
CA GLN A 83 -4.60 -0.86 2.29
C GLN A 83 -4.87 0.65 2.21
N SER A 84 -5.40 1.16 1.10
CA SER A 84 -5.59 2.59 0.91
C SER A 84 -6.49 3.22 1.97
N GLU A 85 -7.65 2.61 2.25
CA GLU A 85 -8.55 3.09 3.30
C GLU A 85 -7.91 2.99 4.69
N LEU A 86 -7.24 1.87 4.98
CA LEU A 86 -6.52 1.65 6.23
C LEU A 86 -5.48 2.75 6.47
N TRP A 87 -4.66 3.07 5.46
CA TRP A 87 -3.66 4.12 5.53
C TRP A 87 -4.28 5.51 5.70
N VAL A 88 -5.37 5.79 4.97
CA VAL A 88 -6.08 7.08 5.07
C VAL A 88 -6.52 7.32 6.51
N GLN A 89 -7.04 6.29 7.16
CA GLN A 89 -7.53 6.29 8.54
C GLN A 89 -6.42 6.16 9.61
N ASP A 90 -5.14 6.27 9.23
CA ASP A 90 -4.00 6.08 10.15
C ASP A 90 -3.97 4.69 10.82
N GLY A 91 -4.59 3.69 10.19
CA GLY A 91 -4.61 2.30 10.63
C GLY A 91 -3.36 1.53 10.20
N TYR A 92 -3.21 0.35 10.81
CA TYR A 92 -2.10 -0.57 10.56
C TYR A 92 -2.60 -2.01 10.57
N HIS A 93 -1.91 -2.88 9.85
CA HIS A 93 -2.10 -4.33 9.93
C HIS A 93 -0.87 -4.97 10.60
N PRO A 94 -1.02 -6.16 11.23
CA PRO A 94 0.12 -6.87 11.81
C PRO A 94 1.09 -7.32 10.72
N LEU A 95 2.39 -7.31 11.04
CA LEU A 95 3.42 -8.01 10.28
C LEU A 95 3.67 -9.34 10.97
N LEU A 96 2.99 -10.39 10.50
CA LEU A 96 3.15 -11.74 11.05
C LEU A 96 4.58 -12.22 10.82
N MET A 97 5.26 -12.60 11.90
CA MET A 97 6.63 -13.14 11.89
C MET A 97 6.69 -14.57 12.43
N ASP A 98 5.73 -14.97 13.26
CA ASP A 98 5.61 -16.35 13.72
C ASP A 98 5.14 -17.26 12.58
N ARG A 99 5.76 -18.44 12.48
CA ARG A 99 5.52 -19.34 11.36
C ARG A 99 4.11 -19.91 11.38
N ASP A 100 3.61 -20.29 12.55
CA ASP A 100 2.30 -20.91 12.69
C ASP A 100 1.21 -19.87 12.43
N GLU A 101 1.41 -18.62 12.88
CA GLU A 101 0.53 -17.51 12.55
C GLU A 101 0.51 -17.20 11.05
N ILE A 102 1.67 -17.19 10.39
CA ILE A 102 1.76 -16.98 8.94
C ILE A 102 0.98 -18.08 8.21
N ASP A 103 1.26 -19.34 8.52
CA ASP A 103 0.66 -20.50 7.84
C ASP A 103 -0.87 -20.52 8.03
N ALA A 104 -1.38 -20.09 9.19
CA ALA A 104 -2.82 -19.97 9.45
C ALA A 104 -3.53 -18.84 8.67
N HIS A 105 -2.79 -17.83 8.19
CA HIS A 105 -3.35 -16.64 7.52
C HIS A 105 -2.92 -16.51 6.05
N LEU A 106 -2.34 -17.55 5.45
CA LEU A 106 -1.92 -17.53 4.05
C LEU A 106 -3.12 -17.36 3.10
N ALA A 107 -3.03 -16.38 2.21
CA ALA A 107 -3.95 -16.26 1.08
C ALA A 107 -3.59 -17.23 -0.08
N GLY A 108 -2.35 -17.73 -0.11
CA GLY A 108 -1.84 -18.66 -1.11
C GLY A 108 -0.38 -19.04 -0.86
N HIS A 109 0.06 -20.14 -1.46
CA HIS A 109 1.42 -20.66 -1.32
C HIS A 109 1.98 -21.03 -2.69
N LEU A 110 3.17 -20.51 -3.02
CA LEU A 110 3.90 -20.80 -4.25
C LEU A 110 5.26 -21.39 -3.88
N ARG A 111 5.53 -22.61 -4.35
CA ARG A 111 6.84 -23.25 -4.20
C ARG A 111 7.64 -23.06 -5.49
N LEU A 112 8.71 -22.28 -5.42
CA LEU A 112 9.68 -22.18 -6.50
C LEU A 112 10.69 -23.31 -6.37
N GLN A 113 10.90 -24.05 -7.45
CA GLN A 113 11.89 -25.11 -7.55
C GLN A 113 12.88 -24.75 -8.66
N PRO A 114 14.15 -25.17 -8.56
CA PRO A 114 15.09 -25.04 -9.66
C PRO A 114 14.51 -25.66 -10.94
N ALA A 115 14.79 -25.05 -12.09
CA ALA A 115 14.55 -25.71 -13.37
C ALA A 115 15.44 -26.96 -13.48
N GLU A 116 14.91 -28.02 -14.09
CA GLU A 116 15.74 -29.17 -14.45
C GLU A 116 16.83 -28.74 -15.42
N GLU A 117 18.06 -29.23 -15.21
CA GLU A 117 19.18 -28.95 -16.11
C GLU A 117 18.84 -29.52 -17.49
N ILE A 118 18.80 -28.64 -18.50
CA ILE A 118 18.69 -29.06 -19.89
C ILE A 118 20.05 -29.69 -20.24
N GLN A 119 20.11 -31.02 -20.29
CA GLN A 119 21.30 -31.74 -20.75
C GLN A 119 21.58 -31.33 -22.21
N SER A 120 22.74 -30.67 -22.42
CA SER A 120 23.28 -30.35 -23.75
C SER A 120 24.00 -31.55 -24.36
#